data_AF-A0AA36HJV2-F1
#
_entry.id   AF-A0AA36HJV2-F1
#
_cell.length_a   1.000
_cell.length_b   1.000
_cell.length_c   1.000
_cell.angle_alpha   90.00
_cell.angle_beta   90.00
_cell.angle_gamma   90.00
#
_symmetry.space_group_name_H-M   'P 1'
#
loop_
_entity.id
_entity.type
_entity.pdbx_description
1 polymer ?
#
loop_
_entity_poly.entity_id
_entity_poly.type
_entity_poly.pdbx_seq_one_letter_code
_entity_poly.pdbx_strand_id
1 'polypeptide(L)'
;MELNAFAQRHAWKFDEVGPSSPKHDHPHDWHDIFQEYEEMMRRRTDQFLDREGVTAEQAVEECFRMKNEGNSKFQYFEYLAAAVDYRKFHALMLDFKEGRRNLTHWWTCLQLEEDD
;
A
#
# COMPACT_ATOMS: atom_id res chain seq x y z
N MET A 1 -8.72 3.49 -8.92
CA MET A 1 -9.61 2.42 -8.40
C MET A 1 -9.01 1.03 -8.64
N GLU A 2 -7.69 0.84 -8.46
CA GLU A 2 -6.96 -0.33 -8.96
C GLU A 2 -6.41 -1.18 -7.80
N LEU A 3 -5.94 -0.55 -6.71
CA LEU A 3 -5.61 -1.30 -5.49
C LEU A 3 -6.84 -1.98 -4.85
N ASN A 4 -8.00 -1.33 -4.88
CA ASN A 4 -9.26 -1.96 -4.42
C ASN A 4 -9.59 -3.20 -5.26
N ALA A 5 -9.47 -3.10 -6.59
CA ALA A 5 -9.73 -4.21 -7.49
C ALA A 5 -8.71 -5.34 -7.28
N PHE A 6 -7.43 -4.99 -7.06
CA PHE A 6 -6.38 -5.93 -6.69
C PHE A 6 -6.71 -6.66 -5.38
N ALA A 7 -7.02 -5.91 -4.31
CA ALA A 7 -7.37 -6.49 -3.02
C ALA A 7 -8.58 -7.41 -3.12
N GLN A 8 -9.65 -6.99 -3.80
CA GLN A 8 -10.83 -7.84 -4.04
C GLN A 8 -10.50 -9.13 -4.80
N ARG A 9 -9.56 -9.07 -5.74
CA ARG A 9 -9.14 -10.22 -6.55
C ARG A 9 -8.22 -11.18 -5.81
N HIS A 10 -7.38 -10.69 -4.90
CA HIS A 10 -6.28 -11.48 -4.32
C HIS A 10 -6.37 -11.73 -2.82
N ALA A 11 -6.95 -10.81 -2.02
CA ALA A 11 -6.91 -10.89 -0.55
C ALA A 11 -7.51 -12.19 0.00
N TRP A 12 -8.55 -12.73 -0.63
CA TRP A 12 -9.20 -13.98 -0.21
C TRP A 12 -8.26 -15.21 -0.26
N LYS A 13 -7.19 -15.15 -1.06
CA LYS A 13 -6.18 -16.22 -1.21
C LYS A 13 -5.19 -16.29 -0.05
N PHE A 14 -5.10 -15.23 0.76
CA PHE A 14 -4.16 -15.14 1.86
C PHE A 14 -4.77 -15.66 3.16
N ASP A 15 -3.98 -16.40 3.92
CA ASP A 15 -4.33 -16.87 5.26
C ASP A 15 -3.23 -16.48 6.25
N GLU A 16 -3.56 -16.50 7.54
CA GLU A 16 -2.57 -16.37 8.59
C GLU A 16 -1.56 -17.53 8.51
N VAL A 17 -0.27 -17.18 8.53
CA VAL A 17 0.83 -18.14 8.56
C VAL A 17 1.75 -17.74 9.70
N GLY A 18 2.15 -18.72 10.52
CA GLY A 18 2.94 -18.48 11.72
C GLY A 18 2.92 -19.66 12.68
N PRO A 19 3.61 -19.55 13.83
CA PRO A 19 3.73 -20.65 14.80
C PRO A 19 2.39 -21.11 15.39
N SER A 20 1.34 -20.29 15.27
CA SER A 20 -0.02 -20.58 15.72
C SER A 20 -0.95 -21.07 14.59
N SER A 21 -0.47 -21.13 13.34
CA SER A 21 -1.27 -21.52 12.17
C SER A 21 -0.99 -22.98 11.79
N PRO A 22 -2.01 -23.75 11.34
CA PRO A 22 -1.81 -25.08 10.80
C PRO A 22 -1.00 -25.11 9.48
N LYS A 23 -0.80 -23.95 8.83
CA LYS A 23 0.08 -23.79 7.67
C LYS A 23 1.40 -23.19 8.13
N HIS A 24 2.50 -23.91 7.92
CA HIS A 24 3.85 -23.42 8.24
C HIS A 24 4.50 -22.63 7.11
N ASP A 25 4.09 -22.88 5.87
CA ASP A 25 4.71 -22.28 4.68
C ASP A 25 3.74 -21.41 3.89
N HIS A 26 4.29 -20.38 3.27
CA HIS A 26 3.58 -19.51 2.35
C HIS A 26 3.47 -20.21 0.98
N PRO A 27 2.26 -20.34 0.42
CA PRO A 27 2.07 -20.77 -0.96
C PRO A 27 2.94 -19.96 -1.95
N HIS A 28 3.47 -20.64 -2.97
CA HIS A 28 4.38 -20.02 -3.94
C HIS A 28 3.70 -18.90 -4.75
N ASP A 29 2.42 -19.09 -5.07
CA ASP A 29 1.60 -18.12 -5.80
C ASP A 29 1.41 -16.80 -5.05
N TRP A 30 1.62 -16.78 -3.72
CA TRP A 30 1.59 -15.53 -2.96
C TRP A 30 2.75 -14.60 -3.33
N HIS A 31 3.90 -15.16 -3.73
CA HIS A 31 5.02 -14.36 -4.20
C HIS A 31 4.74 -13.73 -5.57
N ASP A 32 4.09 -14.46 -6.48
CA ASP A 32 3.69 -13.93 -7.78
C ASP A 32 2.70 -12.76 -7.61
N ILE A 33 1.75 -12.90 -6.68
CA ILE A 33 0.80 -11.84 -6.35
C ILE A 33 1.52 -10.63 -5.73
N PHE A 34 2.55 -10.86 -4.92
CA PHE A 34 3.37 -9.79 -4.37
C PHE A 34 4.13 -9.02 -5.48
N GLN A 35 4.69 -9.73 -6.47
CA GLN A 35 5.34 -9.08 -7.62
C GLN A 35 4.35 -8.24 -8.45
N GLU A 36 3.11 -8.72 -8.64
CA GLU A 36 2.05 -7.95 -9.29
C GLU A 36 1.73 -6.67 -8.50
N TYR A 37 1.67 -6.76 -7.17
CA TYR A 37 1.46 -5.61 -6.28
C TYR A 37 2.62 -4.61 -6.38
N GLU A 38 3.86 -5.08 -6.30
CA GLU A 38 5.06 -4.25 -6.41
C GLU A 38 5.08 -3.48 -7.73
N GLU A 39 4.83 -4.15 -8.85
CA GLU A 39 4.82 -3.51 -10.15
C GLU A 39 3.69 -2.48 -10.30
N MET A 40 2.49 -2.78 -9.78
CA MET A 40 1.38 -1.83 -9.76
C MET A 40 1.74 -0.58 -8.94
N MET A 41 2.32 -0.76 -7.75
CA MET A 41 2.72 0.37 -6.90
C MET A 41 3.83 1.19 -7.54
N ARG A 42 4.86 0.55 -8.12
CA ARG A 42 5.94 1.22 -8.85
C ARG A 42 5.40 2.11 -9.96
N ARG A 43 4.58 1.55 -10.86
CA ARG A 43 3.99 2.31 -11.99
C ARG A 43 3.18 3.50 -11.52
N ARG A 44 2.41 3.35 -10.43
CA ARG A 44 1.59 4.44 -9.88
C ARG A 44 2.42 5.54 -9.25
N THR A 45 3.46 5.17 -8.51
CA THR A 45 4.40 6.12 -7.93
C THR A 45 5.14 6.88 -9.04
N ASP A 46 5.61 6.19 -10.07
CA ASP A 46 6.30 6.82 -11.20
C ASP A 46 5.37 7.81 -11.94
N GLN A 47 4.12 7.41 -12.21
CA GLN A 47 3.11 8.29 -12.83
C GLN A 47 2.76 9.50 -11.96
N PHE A 48 2.67 9.32 -10.64
CA PHE A 48 2.41 10.40 -9.71
C PHE A 48 3.57 11.39 -9.70
N LEU A 49 4.81 10.91 -9.56
CA LEU A 49 6.01 11.74 -9.56
C LEU A 49 6.18 12.51 -10.87
N ASP A 50 5.97 11.83 -12.01
CA ASP A 50 6.04 12.46 -13.34
C ASP A 50 4.97 13.55 -13.52
N ARG A 51 3.73 13.28 -13.07
CA ARG A 51 2.63 14.25 -13.11
C ARG A 51 2.91 15.49 -12.27
N GLU A 52 3.44 15.31 -11.07
CA GLU A 52 3.75 16.42 -10.17
C GLU A 52 5.06 17.13 -10.56
N GLY A 53 5.84 16.56 -11.49
CA GLY A 53 7.14 17.10 -11.90
C GLY A 53 8.19 17.02 -10.79
N VAL A 54 8.05 16.04 -9.89
CA VAL A 54 8.87 15.88 -8.68
C VAL A 54 9.66 14.57 -8.77
N THR A 55 10.92 14.60 -8.35
CA THR A 55 11.75 13.39 -8.25
C THR A 55 11.40 12.57 -7.00
N ALA A 56 11.73 11.28 -7.00
CA ALA A 56 11.49 10.42 -5.84
C ALA A 56 12.23 10.95 -4.60
N GLU A 57 13.43 11.48 -4.77
CA GLU A 57 14.26 12.07 -3.73
C GLU A 57 13.58 13.29 -3.08
N GLN A 58 13.05 14.20 -3.90
CA GLN A 58 12.32 15.38 -3.43
C GLN A 58 11.04 14.99 -2.69
N ALA A 59 10.30 14.00 -3.20
CA ALA A 59 9.11 13.49 -2.52
C ALA A 59 9.47 12.90 -1.15
N VAL A 60 10.55 12.13 -1.05
CA VAL A 60 11.02 11.57 0.22
C VAL A 60 11.46 12.66 1.19
N GLU A 61 12.20 13.67 0.72
CA GLU A 61 12.65 14.80 1.54
C GLU A 61 11.46 15.58 2.13
N GLU A 62 10.44 15.86 1.31
CA GLU A 62 9.20 16.49 1.74
C GLU A 62 8.51 15.68 2.85
N CYS A 63 8.46 14.36 2.69
CA CYS A 63 7.83 13.49 3.66
C CYS A 63 8.57 13.44 5.00
N PHE A 64 9.91 13.52 4.97
CA PHE A 64 10.71 13.69 6.18
C PHE A 64 10.46 15.04 6.86
N ARG A 65 10.34 16.11 6.09
CA ARG A 65 10.04 17.45 6.61
C ARG A 65 8.68 17.46 7.32
N MET A 66 7.62 17.02 6.63
CA MET A 66 6.28 17.00 7.20
C MET A 66 6.16 16.09 8.44
N LYS A 67 6.89 14.95 8.45
CA LYS A 67 6.97 14.08 9.64
C LYS A 67 7.60 14.81 10.82
N ASN A 68 8.68 15.55 10.60
CA ASN A 68 9.35 16.33 11.65
C ASN A 68 8.49 17.49 12.16
N GLU A 69 7.58 18.01 11.33
CA GLU A 69 6.59 19.03 11.68
C GLU A 69 5.37 18.47 12.42
N GLY A 70 5.35 17.16 12.73
CA GLY A 70 4.28 16.51 13.50
C GLY A 70 3.07 16.10 12.65
N ASN A 71 3.13 16.29 11.33
CA ASN A 71 2.07 15.87 10.43
C ASN A 71 2.22 14.35 10.16
N SER A 72 1.50 13.52 10.91
CA SER A 72 1.63 12.06 10.89
C SER A 72 0.54 11.34 10.09
N LYS A 73 -0.33 12.07 9.39
CA LYS A 73 -1.47 11.51 8.64
C LYS A 73 -1.09 10.92 7.28
N PHE A 74 -0.03 10.12 7.23
CA PHE A 74 0.39 9.46 6.00
C PHE A 74 -0.05 7.99 5.98
N GLN A 75 -1.36 7.76 5.93
CA GLN A 75 -1.91 6.41 5.72
C GLN A 75 -1.41 5.77 4.41
N TYR A 76 -0.90 6.58 3.48
CA TYR A 76 -0.41 6.14 2.17
C TYR A 76 0.96 5.45 2.21
N PHE A 77 1.80 5.74 3.22
CA PHE A 77 3.11 5.08 3.34
C PHE A 77 3.00 3.60 3.66
N GLU A 78 1.91 3.14 4.27
CA GLU A 78 1.73 1.73 4.57
C GLU A 78 1.61 0.90 3.28
N TYR A 79 0.94 1.43 2.25
CA TYR A 79 0.84 0.78 0.94
C TYR A 79 2.16 0.80 0.16
N LEU A 80 2.89 1.92 0.20
CA LEU A 80 4.22 2.00 -0.41
C LEU A 80 5.24 1.12 0.32
N ALA A 81 5.19 1.08 1.64
CA ALA A 81 6.04 0.22 2.45
C ALA A 81 5.73 -1.27 2.21
N ALA A 82 4.46 -1.62 1.97
CA ALA A 82 4.08 -2.96 1.56
C ALA A 82 4.66 -3.34 0.19
N ALA A 83 5.02 -2.40 -0.68
CA ALA A 83 5.59 -2.74 -1.99
C ALA A 83 7.04 -3.22 -1.91
N VAL A 84 7.76 -2.83 -0.84
CA VAL A 84 9.17 -3.19 -0.62
C VAL A 84 9.36 -4.23 0.49
N ASP A 85 8.29 -4.63 1.18
CA ASP A 85 8.33 -5.55 2.31
C ASP A 85 7.16 -6.54 2.22
N TYR A 86 7.51 -7.78 1.86
CA TYR A 86 6.55 -8.88 1.74
C TYR A 86 5.75 -9.12 3.02
N ARG A 87 6.34 -8.93 4.22
CA ARG A 87 5.61 -9.16 5.49
C ARG A 87 4.52 -8.11 5.68
N LYS A 88 4.81 -6.85 5.32
CA LYS A 88 3.82 -5.77 5.36
C LYS A 88 2.73 -5.99 4.31
N PHE A 89 3.10 -6.44 3.12
CA PHE A 89 2.14 -6.84 2.10
C PHE A 89 1.21 -7.98 2.56
N HIS A 90 1.77 -9.02 3.17
CA HIS A 90 0.99 -10.14 3.70
C HIS A 90 -0.02 -9.67 4.76
N ALA A 91 0.43 -8.87 5.73
CA ALA A 91 -0.45 -8.26 6.73
C ALA A 91 -1.54 -7.39 6.09
N LEU A 92 -1.18 -6.60 5.06
CA LEU A 92 -2.13 -5.77 4.32
C LEU A 92 -3.20 -6.61 3.60
N MET A 93 -2.84 -7.75 3.00
CA MET A 93 -3.81 -8.64 2.36
C MET A 93 -4.77 -9.27 3.37
N LEU A 94 -4.29 -9.63 4.56
CA LEU A 94 -5.15 -10.10 5.65
C LEU A 94 -6.11 -9.01 6.12
N ASP A 95 -5.63 -7.78 6.29
CA ASP A 95 -6.47 -6.65 6.67
C ASP A 95 -7.58 -6.38 5.63
N PHE A 96 -7.28 -6.53 4.33
CA PHE A 96 -8.29 -6.44 3.28
C PHE A 96 -9.30 -7.58 3.33
N LYS A 97 -8.84 -8.83 3.57
CA LYS A 97 -9.71 -10.01 3.69
C LYS A 97 -10.70 -9.86 4.85
N GLU A 98 -10.27 -9.26 5.95
CA GLU A 98 -11.08 -9.05 7.15
C GLU A 98 -11.93 -7.77 7.11
N GLY A 99 -11.83 -6.98 6.03
CA GLY A 99 -12.56 -5.71 5.90
C GLY A 99 -12.07 -4.60 6.82
N ARG A 100 -10.90 -4.76 7.46
CA ARG A 100 -10.28 -3.75 8.33
C ARG A 100 -9.71 -2.57 7.54
N ARG A 101 -9.51 -2.75 6.23
CA ARG A 101 -9.08 -1.70 5.29
C ARG A 101 -10.15 -1.47 4.23
N ASN A 102 -10.57 -0.22 4.07
CA ASN A 102 -11.49 0.20 3.02
C ASN A 102 -10.90 1.41 2.28
N LEU A 103 -10.61 1.27 0.98
CA LEU A 103 -9.93 2.31 0.19
C LEU A 103 -10.89 3.21 -0.60
N THR A 104 -12.18 3.32 -0.22
CA THR A 104 -13.08 4.32 -0.81
C THR A 104 -12.51 5.74 -0.71
N HIS A 105 -11.55 5.97 0.21
CA HIS A 105 -10.89 7.25 0.43
C HIS A 105 -9.44 7.35 -0.12
N TRP A 106 -9.03 6.46 -1.04
CA TRP A 106 -7.68 6.44 -1.63
C TRP A 106 -7.26 7.79 -2.25
N TRP A 107 -8.21 8.64 -2.67
CA TRP A 107 -7.94 9.96 -3.26
C TRP A 107 -8.52 11.13 -2.48
N THR A 108 -9.21 10.93 -1.35
CA THR A 108 -9.88 12.06 -0.66
C THR A 108 -8.90 13.02 0.01
N CYS A 109 -7.63 12.64 0.17
CA CYS A 109 -6.58 13.59 0.56
C CYS A 109 -6.27 14.65 -0.50
N LEU A 110 -6.77 14.51 -1.74
CA LEU A 110 -6.72 15.57 -2.77
C LEU A 110 -7.94 16.51 -2.75
N GLN A 111 -8.91 16.32 -1.85
CA GLN A 111 -10.14 17.14 -1.80
C GLN A 111 -10.37 17.86 -0.47
N LEU A 112 -9.41 17.84 0.46
CA LEU A 112 -9.51 18.58 1.73
C LEU A 112 -8.74 19.90 1.74
N GLU A 113 -8.25 20.35 0.58
CA GLU A 113 -7.62 21.68 0.41
C GLU A 113 -8.45 22.63 -0.49
N GLU A 114 -9.68 22.26 -0.88
CA GLU A 114 -10.60 23.12 -1.67
C GLU A 114 -11.88 23.53 -0.93
N ASP A 115 -11.91 23.45 0.41
CA ASP A 115 -12.97 24.08 1.21
C ASP A 115 -12.33 25.11 2.17
N ASP A 116 -12.10 26.30 1.62
CA ASP A 116 -11.96 27.59 2.34
C ASP A 116 -13.29 27.99 3.01
#